data_AF-A0A2W1MPI7-F1
#
_entry.id   AF-A0A2W1MPI7-F1
#
_cell.length_a   1.000
_cell.length_b   1.000
_cell.length_c   1.000
_cell.angle_alpha   90.00
_cell.angle_beta   90.00
_cell.angle_gamma   90.00
#
_symmetry.space_group_name_H-M   'P 1'
#
loop_
_entity.id
_entity.type
_entity.pdbx_description
1 polymer ?
#
loop_
_entity_poly.entity_id
_entity_poly.type
_entity_poly.pdbx_seq_one_letter_code
_entity_poly.pdbx_strand_id
1 'polypeptide(L)'
;MDAMYLLYPSSPENPNEAFAEEFAAAKAAGLACSLFSCEDLELQRFKPKPALEEGACVLYRGWMLTPDAHGYLHAAIASQGAIPVTSHAECVRTLWIPLEVELYSPESEINIEERASE
;
A
#
# COMPACT_ATOMS: atom_id res chain seq x y z
N MET A 1 3.91 16.76 18.57
CA MET A 1 4.42 15.63 17.78
C MET A 1 3.23 15.12 17.00
N ASP A 2 3.23 15.29 15.69
CA ASP A 2 2.18 14.73 14.85
C ASP A 2 2.22 13.20 15.00
N ALA A 3 1.12 12.61 15.49
CA ALA A 3 1.05 11.18 15.72
C ALA A 3 0.98 10.44 14.39
N MET A 4 1.86 9.45 14.20
CA MET A 4 1.85 8.59 13.03
C MET A 4 0.64 7.64 13.11
N TYR A 5 -0.14 7.58 12.03
CA TYR A 5 -1.37 6.82 11.93
C TYR A 5 -1.25 5.83 10.78
N LEU A 6 -1.51 4.54 11.04
CA LEU A 6 -1.36 3.49 10.03
C LEU A 6 -2.72 3.11 9.43
N LEU A 7 -2.77 2.96 8.11
CA LEU A 7 -3.97 2.60 7.37
C LEU A 7 -3.74 1.29 6.60
N TYR A 8 -4.54 0.26 6.90
CA TYR A 8 -4.41 -1.08 6.32
C TYR A 8 -5.66 -1.49 5.53
N PRO A 9 -5.50 -2.35 4.50
CA PRO A 9 -6.65 -2.95 3.82
C PRO A 9 -7.36 -3.94 4.75
N SER A 10 -8.69 -3.97 4.67
CA SER A 10 -9.55 -4.89 5.38
C SER A 10 -9.94 -6.09 4.53
N SER A 11 -10.40 -7.13 5.22
CA SER A 11 -11.18 -8.22 4.65
C SER A 11 -12.25 -8.65 5.64
N PRO A 12 -13.52 -8.38 5.34
CA PRO A 12 -14.13 -7.06 5.13
C PRO A 12 -14.15 -6.17 6.40
N GLU A 13 -14.28 -6.75 7.61
CA GLU A 13 -14.27 -6.00 8.88
C GLU A 13 -13.01 -6.21 9.73
N ASN A 14 -12.16 -7.16 9.35
CA ASN A 14 -10.88 -7.44 10.00
C ASN A 14 -9.71 -6.94 9.14
N PRO A 15 -8.51 -6.73 9.71
CA PRO A 15 -7.33 -6.54 8.88
C PRO A 15 -7.21 -7.71 7.90
N ASN A 16 -6.80 -7.43 6.67
CA ASN A 16 -6.50 -8.50 5.74
C ASN A 16 -5.41 -9.42 6.32
N GLU A 17 -5.56 -10.73 6.12
CA GLU A 17 -4.68 -11.77 6.69
C GLU A 17 -3.20 -11.50 6.44
N ALA A 18 -2.84 -11.02 5.24
CA ALA A 18 -1.46 -10.70 4.88
C ALA A 18 -0.83 -9.59 5.74
N PHE A 19 -1.65 -8.76 6.39
CA PHE A 19 -1.23 -7.64 7.24
C PHE A 19 -1.73 -7.77 8.68
N ALA A 20 -2.36 -8.89 9.05
CA ALA A 20 -2.99 -9.04 10.36
C ALA A 20 -1.96 -9.02 11.51
N GLU A 21 -0.80 -9.64 11.30
CA GLU A 21 0.30 -9.62 12.27
C GLU A 21 0.92 -8.23 12.42
N GLU A 22 1.19 -7.54 11.31
CA GLU A 22 1.71 -6.15 11.31
C GLU A 22 0.73 -5.20 12.00
N PHE A 23 -0.56 -5.32 11.70
CA PHE A 23 -1.62 -4.54 12.35
C PHE A 23 -1.71 -4.83 13.85
N ALA A 24 -1.60 -6.09 14.27
CA ALA A 24 -1.61 -6.46 15.68
C ALA A 24 -0.38 -5.91 16.42
N ALA A 25 0.80 -6.03 15.83
CA ALA A 25 2.05 -5.49 16.37
C ALA A 25 2.01 -3.96 16.49
N ALA A 26 1.51 -3.27 15.47
CA ALA A 26 1.35 -1.82 15.48
C ALA A 26 0.41 -1.35 16.60
N LYS A 27 -0.74 -2.00 16.77
CA LYS A 27 -1.64 -1.71 17.89
C LYS A 27 -1.02 -2.01 19.25
N ALA A 28 -0.29 -3.13 19.37
CA ALA A 28 0.41 -3.48 20.61
C ALA A 28 1.52 -2.48 20.98
N ALA A 29 2.13 -1.84 19.98
CA ALA A 29 3.10 -0.75 20.15
C ALA A 29 2.44 0.61 20.47
N GLY A 30 1.11 0.70 20.52
CA GLY A 30 0.37 1.92 20.82
C GLY A 30 0.20 2.87 19.63
N LEU A 31 0.42 2.39 18.39
CA LEU A 31 0.16 3.18 17.19
C LEU A 31 -1.33 3.19 16.85
N ALA A 32 -1.82 4.36 16.44
CA ALA A 32 -3.19 4.49 15.94
C ALA A 32 -3.30 3.81 14.58
N CYS A 33 -4.33 2.96 14.42
CA CYS A 33 -4.49 2.14 13.22
C CYS A 33 -5.95 2.15 12.75
N SER A 34 -6.15 2.19 11.44
CA SER A 34 -7.45 2.12 10.79
C SER A 34 -7.45 1.13 9.63
N LEU A 35 -8.64 0.62 9.34
CA LEU A 35 -8.91 -0.32 8.26
C LEU A 35 -9.80 0.32 7.20
N PHE A 36 -9.57 0.02 5.93
CA PHE A 36 -10.47 0.40 4.84
C PHE A 36 -10.68 -0.76 3.85
N SER A 37 -11.80 -0.78 3.14
CA SER A 37 -12.06 -1.77 2.10
C SER A 37 -11.45 -1.32 0.77
N CYS A 38 -10.65 -2.19 0.13
CA CYS A 38 -10.15 -1.98 -1.22
C CYS A 38 -11.30 -1.95 -2.25
N GLU A 39 -12.34 -2.76 -2.06
CA GLU A 39 -13.50 -2.81 -2.94
C GLU A 39 -14.27 -1.48 -2.90
N ASP A 40 -14.46 -0.91 -1.71
CA ASP A 40 -15.05 0.42 -1.59
C ASP A 40 -14.14 1.50 -2.22
N LEU A 41 -12.81 1.37 -2.08
CA LEU A 41 -11.85 2.31 -2.66
C LEU A 41 -11.95 2.33 -4.20
N GLU A 42 -12.07 1.17 -4.84
CA GLU A 42 -12.28 1.05 -6.29
C GLU A 42 -13.58 1.72 -6.76
N LEU A 43 -14.61 1.70 -5.91
CA LEU A 43 -15.88 2.39 -6.13
C LEU A 43 -15.83 3.88 -5.75
N GLN A 44 -14.64 4.43 -5.51
CA GLN A 44 -14.43 5.80 -5.02
C GLN A 44 -15.22 6.10 -3.74
N ARG A 45 -15.17 5.16 -2.79
CA ARG A 45 -15.70 5.31 -1.44
C ARG A 45 -14.58 5.06 -0.44
N PHE A 46 -14.43 5.95 0.52
CA PHE A 46 -13.40 5.83 1.54
C PHE A 46 -14.02 6.01 2.92
N LYS A 47 -14.04 4.91 3.69
CA LYS A 47 -14.65 4.83 5.03
C LYS A 47 -13.73 4.09 5.98
N PRO A 48 -12.61 4.71 6.40
CA PRO A 48 -11.70 4.10 7.35
C PRO A 48 -12.43 3.84 8.67
N LYS A 49 -12.09 2.73 9.32
CA LYS A 49 -12.59 2.35 10.64
C LYS A 49 -11.41 2.02 11.56
N PRO A 50 -11.26 2.71 12.71
CA PRO A 50 -11.94 3.95 13.10
C PRO A 50 -11.76 5.11 12.09
N ALA A 51 -12.47 6.21 12.29
CA ALA A 51 -12.26 7.40 11.45
C ALA A 51 -10.85 7.98 11.70
N LEU A 52 -10.27 8.59 10.67
CA LEU A 52 -8.98 9.25 10.80
C LEU A 52 -9.11 10.51 11.66
N GLU A 53 -8.07 10.78 12.45
CA GLU A 53 -8.01 12.00 13.25
C GLU A 53 -7.58 13.18 12.37
N GLU A 54 -8.17 14.35 12.61
CA GLU A 54 -7.78 15.59 11.93
C GLU A 54 -6.32 15.94 12.26
N GLY A 55 -5.52 16.27 11.24
CA GLY A 55 -4.09 16.53 11.36
C GLY A 55 -3.20 15.30 11.47
N ALA A 56 -3.75 14.08 11.55
CA ALA A 56 -2.94 12.87 11.66
C ALA A 56 -2.09 12.61 10.40
N CYS A 57 -0.83 12.22 10.59
CA CYS A 57 0.02 11.78 9.49
C CYS A 57 -0.26 10.32 9.15
N VAL A 58 -0.88 10.05 8.00
CA VAL A 58 -1.38 8.73 7.61
C VAL A 58 -0.42 8.03 6.66
N LEU A 59 0.07 6.87 7.07
CA LEU A 59 0.85 5.97 6.25
C LEU A 59 0.00 4.77 5.81
N TYR A 60 -0.18 4.63 4.49
CA TYR A 60 -0.82 3.46 3.90
C TYR A 60 0.12 2.26 3.92
N ARG A 61 -0.38 1.12 4.43
CA ARG A 61 0.29 -0.18 4.47
C ARG A 61 -0.59 -1.22 3.82
N GLY A 62 -0.28 -1.56 2.57
CA GLY A 62 -1.04 -2.53 1.80
C GLY A 62 -0.33 -2.89 0.50
N TRP A 63 -1.03 -3.60 -0.38
CA TRP A 63 -0.50 -3.89 -1.71
C TRP A 63 -0.34 -2.64 -2.56
N MET A 64 0.42 -2.78 -3.65
CA MET A 64 0.51 -1.73 -4.65
C MET A 64 -0.86 -1.41 -5.23
N LEU A 65 -1.28 -0.15 -5.12
CA LEU A 65 -2.47 0.37 -5.76
C LEU A 65 -2.13 0.83 -7.18
N THR A 66 -3.14 0.86 -8.06
CA THR A 66 -3.00 1.56 -9.34
C THR A 66 -2.76 3.05 -9.10
N PRO A 67 -2.16 3.78 -10.06
CA PRO A 67 -1.96 5.23 -9.91
C PRO A 67 -3.25 5.98 -9.58
N ASP A 68 -4.35 5.64 -10.25
CA ASP A 68 -5.66 6.27 -10.03
C ASP A 68 -6.21 5.98 -8.62
N ALA A 69 -6.15 4.71 -8.18
CA ALA A 69 -6.59 4.33 -6.83
C ALA A 69 -5.72 4.99 -5.74
N HIS A 70 -4.40 5.10 -5.98
CA HIS A 70 -3.49 5.80 -5.09
C HIS A 70 -3.79 7.30 -5.04
N GLY A 71 -4.05 7.93 -6.18
CA GLY A 71 -4.46 9.34 -6.27
C GLY A 71 -5.76 9.61 -5.52
N TYR A 72 -6.75 8.73 -5.70
CA TYR A 72 -8.01 8.81 -4.97
C TYR A 72 -7.81 8.63 -3.47
N LEU A 73 -7.05 7.61 -3.02
CA LEU A 73 -6.77 7.36 -1.60
C LEU A 73 -6.12 8.59 -0.95
N HIS A 74 -5.13 9.18 -1.60
CA HIS A 74 -4.44 10.37 -1.11
C HIS A 74 -5.39 11.57 -0.97
N ALA A 75 -6.23 11.81 -1.97
CA ALA A 75 -7.23 12.88 -1.91
C ALA A 75 -8.29 12.60 -0.82
N ALA A 76 -8.71 11.35 -0.66
CA ALA A 76 -9.72 10.96 0.33
C ALA A 76 -9.20 11.13 1.77
N ILE A 77 -7.95 10.76 2.05
CA ILE A 77 -7.28 11.04 3.34
C ILE A 77 -7.25 12.54 3.62
N ALA A 78 -6.80 13.35 2.65
CA ALA A 78 -6.74 14.80 2.78
C ALA A 78 -8.13 15.42 3.02
N SER A 79 -9.18 14.88 2.39
CA SER A 79 -10.55 15.35 2.55
C SER A 79 -11.11 15.13 3.96
N GLN A 80 -10.53 14.22 4.75
CA GLN A 80 -10.85 14.02 6.16
C GLN A 80 -10.01 14.90 7.11
N GLY A 81 -9.20 15.82 6.57
CA GLY A 81 -8.33 16.68 7.36
C GLY A 81 -7.03 16.01 7.81
N ALA A 82 -6.78 14.76 7.40
CA ALA A 82 -5.54 14.05 7.67
C ALA A 82 -4.48 14.30 6.60
N ILE A 83 -3.22 13.99 6.89
CA ILE A 83 -2.05 14.28 6.04
C ILE A 83 -1.48 12.97 5.53
N PRO A 84 -1.65 12.60 4.25
CA PRO A 84 -1.01 11.41 3.68
C PRO A 84 0.51 11.59 3.67
N VAL A 85 1.25 10.61 4.20
CA VAL A 85 2.73 10.66 4.32
C VAL A 85 3.40 10.48 2.95
N THR A 86 2.89 9.56 2.14
CA THR A 86 3.46 9.28 0.81
C THR A 86 2.76 10.16 -0.21
N SER A 87 3.48 11.12 -0.81
CA SER A 87 2.89 11.92 -1.87
C SER A 87 2.57 11.05 -3.09
N HIS A 88 1.49 11.36 -3.81
CA HIS A 88 1.14 10.65 -5.04
C HIS A 88 2.31 10.63 -6.06
N ALA A 89 3.04 11.73 -6.16
CA ALA A 89 4.20 11.84 -7.04
C ALA A 89 5.37 10.92 -6.65
N GLU A 90 5.60 10.67 -5.35
CA GLU A 90 6.63 9.74 -4.89
C GLU A 90 6.25 8.28 -5.15
N CYS A 91 4.97 7.94 -5.01
CA CYS A 91 4.46 6.60 -5.31
C CYS A 91 4.63 6.26 -6.80
N VAL A 92 4.22 7.16 -7.70
CA VAL A 92 4.37 6.96 -9.15
C VAL A 92 5.85 6.86 -9.55
N ARG A 93 6.75 7.65 -8.94
CA ARG A 93 8.18 7.62 -9.30
C ARG A 93 8.92 6.38 -8.81
N THR A 94 8.56 5.84 -7.65
CA THR A 94 9.36 4.82 -6.96
C THR A 94 8.79 3.41 -7.14
N LEU A 95 7.47 3.30 -7.24
CA LEU A 95 6.77 2.01 -7.21
C LEU A 95 6.22 1.62 -8.60
N TRP A 96 5.90 2.60 -9.43
CA TRP A 96 5.43 2.36 -10.79
C TRP A 96 6.59 2.47 -11.78
N ILE A 97 7.33 1.37 -11.95
CA ILE A 97 8.20 1.23 -13.12
C ILE A 97 7.27 1.03 -14.32
N PRO A 98 7.27 1.92 -15.34
CA PRO A 98 6.53 1.65 -16.57
C PRO A 98 6.97 0.29 -17.10
N LEU A 99 6.00 -0.50 -17.55
CA LEU A 99 6.18 -1.83 -18.14
C LEU A 99 6.91 -1.75 -19.50
N GLU A 100 8.06 -1.08 -19.55
CA GLU A 100 9.02 -1.04 -20.66
C GLU A 100 10.41 -1.51 -20.20
N VAL A 101 10.57 -1.89 -18.93
CA VAL A 101 11.74 -2.62 -18.46
C VAL A 101 11.35 -4.09 -18.40
N GLU A 102 11.70 -4.82 -19.45
CA GLU A 102 11.63 -6.28 -19.50
C GLU A 102 12.21 -6.82 -18.19
N LEU A 103 11.34 -7.40 -17.35
CA LEU A 103 11.76 -8.07 -16.14
C LEU A 103 12.76 -9.15 -16.55
N TYR A 104 14.01 -9.01 -16.12
CA TYR A 104 15.00 -10.07 -16.19
C TYR A 104 14.40 -11.33 -15.57
N SER A 105 14.03 -12.30 -16.41
CA SER A 105 13.63 -13.62 -15.97
C SER A 105 14.91 -14.45 -15.79
N PRO A 106 15.21 -14.96 -14.57
CA PRO A 106 16.35 -15.82 -14.33
C PRO A 106 16.28 -17.17 -15.08
N GLU A 107 15.18 -17.46 -15.79
CA GLU A 107 15.04 -18.66 -16.62
C GLU A 107 15.78 -18.59 -17.96
N SER A 108 16.51 -17.50 -18.23
CA SER A 108 17.37 -17.39 -19.42
C SER A 108 18.82 -17.89 -19.20
N GLU A 109 19.16 -18.35 -17.99
CA GLU A 109 20.47 -18.95 -17.68
C GLU A 109 20.42 -20.48 -17.54
N ILE A 110 19.91 -21.20 -18.54
CA ILE A 110 20.24 -22.64 -18.69
C ILE A 110 20.46 -22.96 -20.17
N ASN A 111 21.65 -22.66 -20.69
CA ASN A 111 22.31 -23.51 -21.69
C ASN A 111 23.78 -23.11 -21.92
N ILE A 112 24.70 -23.47 -21.01
CA ILE A 112 26.15 -23.38 -21.28
C ILE A 112 26.87 -24.75 -21.12
N GLU A 113 26.18 -25.83 -20.75
CA GLU A 113 26.81 -27.16 -20.62
C GLU A 113 26.22 -28.20 -21.58
N GLU A 114 26.27 -27.95 -22.89
CA GLU A 114 26.20 -29.06 -23.88
C GLU A 114 26.89 -28.74 -25.22
N ARG A 115 28.10 -28.14 -25.19
CA ARG A 115 28.99 -28.02 -26.36
C ARG A 115 30.46 -28.35 -26.07
N ALA A 116 30.70 -29.26 -25.13
CA ALA A 116 32.03 -29.81 -24.86
C ALA A 116 32.00 -31.34 -24.92
N SER A 117 31.49 -31.88 -26.04
CA SER A 117 31.61 -33.30 -26.42
C SER A 117 31.57 -33.42 -27.94
N GLU A 118 32.53 -32.78 -28.63
CA GLU A 118 32.98 -33.17 -29.97
C GLU A 118 34.40 -33.76 -29.86
#